data_AF-A0A1H1FQW4-F1
#
_entry.id   AF-A0A1H1FQW4-F1
#
_cell.length_a   1.000
_cell.length_b   1.000
_cell.length_c   1.000
_cell.angle_alpha   90.00
_cell.angle_beta   90.00
_cell.angle_gamma   90.00
#
_symmetry.space_group_name_H-M   'P 1'
#
loop_
_entity.id
_entity.type
_entity.pdbx_description
1 polymer ?
#
loop_
_entity_poly.entity_id
_entity_poly.type
_entity_poly.pdbx_seq_one_letter_code
_entity_poly.pdbx_strand_id
1 'polypeptide(L)' 'MTQDAGIETVDRSTQTFIALGGGFFLLYGLYAAERCWRTGTWVVEIKNHAYTGGVAMFIIGSMIVFGAGFLLTALRELSK' A
#
# COMPACT_ATOMS: atom_id res chain seq x y z
N MET A 1 16.96 10.35 43.53
CA MET A 1 17.29 10.35 42.09
C MET A 1 16.24 9.51 41.40
N THR A 2 15.10 10.12 41.07
CA THR A 2 13.99 9.45 40.40
C THR A 2 14.24 9.54 38.90
N GLN A 3 14.38 8.37 38.30
CA GLN A 3 14.50 8.18 36.86
C GLN A 3 13.14 8.54 36.26
N ASP A 4 13.02 9.76 35.72
CA ASP A 4 11.90 10.13 34.86
C ASP A 4 12.02 9.31 33.59
N ALA A 5 11.39 8.14 33.60
CA ALA A 5 11.13 7.38 32.38
C ALA A 5 10.24 8.25 31.50
N GLY A 6 10.86 8.93 30.53
CA GLY A 6 10.17 9.61 29.45
C GLY A 6 9.27 8.60 28.77
N ILE A 7 7.97 8.67 29.09
CA ILE A 7 6.95 7.99 28.33
C ILE A 7 6.89 8.75 27.00
N GLU A 8 7.69 8.33 26.02
CA GLU A 8 7.40 8.64 24.63
C GLU A 8 6.04 8.02 24.34
N THR A 9 5.01 8.85 24.41
CA THR A 9 3.66 8.47 24.00
C THR A 9 3.73 8.22 22.50
N VAL A 10 3.95 6.96 22.11
CA VAL A 10 3.87 6.51 20.72
C VAL A 10 2.53 7.00 20.16
N ASP A 11 2.59 7.98 19.26
CA ASP A 11 1.40 8.60 18.68
C ASP A 11 0.72 7.62 17.71
N ARG A 12 -0.12 6.76 18.31
CA ARG A 12 -0.94 5.78 17.59
C ARG A 12 -1.99 6.44 16.70
N SER A 13 -2.30 7.72 16.89
CA SER A 13 -3.30 8.42 16.07
C SER A 13 -2.78 8.63 14.64
N THR A 14 -1.51 9.04 14.50
CA THR A 14 -0.82 9.18 13.22
C THR A 14 -0.69 7.84 12.49
N GLN A 15 -0.33 6.76 13.21
CA GLN A 15 -0.27 5.41 12.63
C GLN A 15 -1.63 4.90 12.16
N THR A 16 -2.69 5.17 12.93
CA THR A 16 -4.07 4.80 12.59
C THR A 16 -4.55 5.58 11.36
N PHE A 17 -4.23 6.87 11.26
CA PHE A 17 -4.56 7.70 10.10
C PHE A 17 -3.85 7.20 8.83
N ILE A 18 -2.57 6.84 8.92
CA ILE A 18 -1.81 6.27 7.81
C ILE A 18 -2.37 4.91 7.40
N ALA A 19 -2.74 4.06 8.36
CA ALA A 19 -3.34 2.76 8.08
C ALA A 19 -4.71 2.88 7.40
N LEU A 20 -5.56 3.80 7.88
CA LEU A 20 -6.88 4.05 7.30
C LEU A 20 -6.78 4.71 5.91
N GLY A 21 -5.92 5.72 5.77
CA GLY A 21 -5.66 6.38 4.48
C GLY A 21 -5.05 5.44 3.45
N GLY A 22 -4.06 4.63 3.87
CA GLY A 22 -3.47 3.58 3.04
C GLY A 22 -4.51 2.54 2.63
N GLY A 23 -5.31 2.03 3.57
CA GLY A 23 -6.37 1.06 3.29
C GLY A 23 -7.39 1.58 2.29
N PHE A 24 -7.85 2.83 2.45
CA PHE A 24 -8.78 3.45 1.50
C PHE A 24 -8.16 3.61 0.10
N PHE A 25 -6.90 4.06 0.03
CA PHE A 25 -6.19 4.17 -1.25
C PHE A 25 -6.03 2.82 -1.95
N LEU A 26 -5.74 1.75 -1.20
CA LEU A 26 -5.62 0.40 -1.76
C LEU A 26 -6.95 -0.14 -2.28
N LEU A 27 -8.04 0.06 -1.55
CA LEU A 27 -9.39 -0.34 -1.98
C LEU A 27 -9.81 0.42 -3.23
N TYR A 28 -9.55 1.73 -3.28
CA TYR A 28 -9.83 2.55 -4.46
C TYR A 28 -8.98 2.13 -5.66
N GLY A 29 -7.69 1.86 -5.45
CA GLY A 29 -6.78 1.36 -6.47
C GLY A 29 -7.22 0.00 -7.04
N LEU A 30 -7.67 -0.92 -6.16
CA LEU A 30 -8.21 -2.21 -6.56
C LEU A 30 -9.53 -2.07 -7.34
N TYR A 31 -10.41 -1.19 -6.90
CA TYR A 31 -11.67 -0.89 -7.60
C TYR A 31 -11.42 -0.28 -8.99
N ALA A 32 -10.50 0.68 -9.09
CA ALA A 32 -10.10 1.27 -10.36
C ALA A 32 -9.48 0.20 -11.28
N ALA A 33 -8.64 -0.68 -10.73
CA ALA A 33 -8.05 -1.79 -11.46
C ALA A 33 -9.11 -2.76 -12.00
N GLU A 34 -10.06 -3.18 -11.16
CA GLU A 34 -11.15 -4.06 -11.55
C GLU A 34 -12.05 -3.42 -12.62
N ARG A 35 -12.41 -2.15 -12.46
CA ARG A 35 -13.24 -1.45 -13.44
C ARG A 35 -12.54 -1.40 -14.79
N CYS A 36 -11.25 -1.08 -14.79
CA CYS A 36 -10.51 -0.98 -16.03
C CYS A 36 -10.17 -2.34 -16.67
N TRP A 37 -10.07 -3.40 -15.86
CA TRP A 37 -10.06 -4.80 -16.32
C TRP A 37 -11.35 -5.13 -17.07
N ARG A 38 -12.51 -4.81 -16.49
CA ARG A 38 -13.82 -5.06 -17.10
C ARG A 38 -14.04 -4.28 -18.40
N THR A 39 -13.43 -3.10 -18.55
CA THR A 39 -13.53 -2.29 -19.78
C THR A 39 -12.55 -2.72 -20.87
N GLY A 40 -11.65 -3.68 -20.62
CA GLY A 40 -10.70 -4.20 -21.61
C GLY A 40 -9.58 -3.22 -21.99
N THR A 41 -9.41 -2.14 -21.23
CA THR A 41 -8.51 -1.03 -21.55
C THR A 41 -7.16 -1.12 -20.84
N TRP A 42 -6.77 -2.31 -20.36
CA TRP A 42 -5.57 -2.49 -19.54
C TRP A 42 -4.38 -3.05 -20.29
N VAL A 43 -3.36 -2.21 -20.39
CA VAL A 43 -2.03 -2.54 -20.86
C VAL A 43 -1.04 -2.01 -19.83
N VAL A 44 -0.26 -2.90 -19.25
CA VAL A 44 0.90 -2.58 -18.42
C VAL A 44 2.11 -2.79 -19.29
N GLU A 45 2.85 -1.73 -19.57
CA GLU A 45 4.07 -1.82 -20.36
C GLU A 45 5.29 -1.86 -19.45
N ILE A 46 6.06 -2.94 -19.52
CA ILE A 46 7.34 -3.08 -18.79
C ILE A 46 8.40 -3.44 -19.80
N LYS A 47 9.47 -2.64 -19.89
CA LYS A 47 10.59 -2.87 -20.81
C LYS A 47 10.11 -3.11 -22.26
N ASN A 48 9.21 -2.26 -22.76
CA ASN A 48 8.62 -2.36 -24.10
C ASN A 48 7.79 -3.63 -24.36
N HIS A 49 7.41 -4.37 -23.32
CA HIS A 49 6.49 -5.49 -23.41
C HIS A 49 5.14 -5.10 -22.80
N ALA A 50 4.09 -5.20 -23.62
CA ALA A 50 2.72 -4.99 -23.23
C ALA A 50 2.14 -6.24 -22.57
N TYR A 51 1.86 -6.15 -21.28
CA TYR A 51 1.10 -7.12 -20.51
C TYR A 51 -0.36 -6.67 -20.48
N THR A 52 -1.26 -7.55 -20.91
CA THR A 52 -2.71 -7.32 -20.86
C THR A 52 -3.33 -8.45 -20.03
N GLY A 53 -4.66 -8.50 -19.97
CA GLY A 53 -5.26 -9.69 -19.40
C GLY A 53 -5.11 -9.77 -17.87
N GLY A 54 -5.33 -10.98 -17.35
CA GLY A 54 -5.11 -11.28 -15.94
C GLY A 54 -3.66 -11.07 -15.51
N VAL A 55 -2.72 -11.03 -16.46
CA VAL A 55 -1.29 -10.78 -16.19
C VAL A 55 -1.06 -9.32 -15.78
N ALA A 56 -1.68 -8.36 -16.46
CA ALA A 56 -1.64 -6.95 -16.06
C ALA A 56 -2.21 -6.73 -14.65
N MET A 57 -3.34 -7.39 -14.36
CA MET A 57 -3.98 -7.36 -13.03
C MET A 57 -3.09 -7.98 -11.96
N PHE A 58 -2.43 -9.10 -12.25
CA PHE A 58 -1.49 -9.74 -11.33
C PHE A 58 -0.29 -8.85 -11.01
N ILE A 59 0.31 -8.23 -12.03
CA ILE A 59 1.46 -7.32 -11.85
C ILE A 59 1.08 -6.17 -10.93
N ILE A 60 -0.01 -5.46 -11.22
CA ILE A 60 -0.44 -4.30 -10.42
C ILE A 60 -0.86 -4.73 -9.01
N GLY A 61 -1.60 -5.83 -8.89
CA GLY A 61 -1.98 -6.39 -7.59
C GLY A 61 -0.76 -6.74 -6.74
N SER A 62 0.27 -7.34 -7.33
CA SER A 62 1.51 -7.66 -6.63
C SER A 62 2.25 -6.40 -6.16
N MET A 63 2.37 -5.37 -7.00
CA MET A 63 2.99 -4.08 -6.64
C MET A 63 2.28 -3.42 -5.46
N ILE A 64 0.94 -3.48 -5.45
CA ILE A 64 0.12 -2.99 -4.34
C ILE A 64 0.42 -3.75 -3.05
N VAL A 65 0.42 -5.09 -3.08
CA VAL A 65 0.69 -5.91 -1.88
C VAL A 65 2.10 -5.71 -1.34
N PHE A 66 3.11 -5.70 -2.23
CA PHE A 66 4.49 -5.43 -1.83
C PHE A 66 4.68 -4.02 -1.30
N GLY A 67 4.07 -3.01 -1.94
CA GLY A 67 4.11 -1.63 -1.47
C GLY A 67 3.45 -1.46 -0.09
N ALA A 68 2.30 -2.11 0.14
CA ALA A 68 1.62 -2.10 1.43
C ALA A 68 2.47 -2.78 2.53
N GLY A 69 3.05 -3.94 2.24
CA GLY A 69 3.95 -4.65 3.16
C GLY A 69 5.20 -3.84 3.51
N PHE A 70 5.79 -3.15 2.52
CA PHE A 70 6.91 -2.25 2.73
C PHE A 70 6.52 -1.08 3.64
N LEU A 71 5.38 -0.43 3.39
CA LEU A 71 4.89 0.68 4.21
C LEU A 71 4.67 0.25 5.67
N LEU A 72 4.02 -0.89 5.90
CA LEU A 72 3.82 -1.43 7.26
C LEU A 72 5.14 -1.76 7.96
N THR A 73 6.12 -2.27 7.23
CA THR A 73 7.45 -2.57 7.76
C THR A 73 8.20 -1.29 8.12
N ALA A 74 8.17 -0.28 7.24
CA ALA A 74 8.76 1.03 7.50
C ALA A 74 8.11 1.73 8.70
N LEU A 75 6.77 1.69 8.83
CA LEU A 75 6.05 2.23 9.98
C LEU A 75 6.41 1.50 11.28
N ARG A 76 6.61 0.18 11.24
CA ARG A 76 7.08 -0.59 12.40
C ARG A 76 8.50 -0.20 12.81
N GLU A 77 9.41 0.00 11.87
CA GLU A 77 10.77 0.44 12.16
C GLU A 77 10.80 1.88 12.69
N LEU A 78 9.94 2.77 12.17
CA LEU A 78 9.80 4.15 12.69
C LEU A 78 9.13 4.23 14.08
N SER A 79 8.50 3.16 14.53
CA SER A 79 7.79 3.08 15.82
C SER A 79 8.61 2.39 16.93
N LYS A 80 9.82 1.93 16.63
CA LYS A 80 10.79 1.39 17.58
C LYS A 80 11.77 2.47 17.99
#